data_AF-A0A836CC34-F1
#
_entry.id   AF-A0A836CC34-F1
#
_cell.length_a   1.000
_cell.length_b   1.000
_cell.length_c   1.000
_cell.angle_alpha   90.00
_cell.angle_beta   90.00
_cell.angle_gamma   90.00
#
_symmetry.space_group_name_H-M   'P 1'
#
loop_
_entity.id
_entity.type
_entity.pdbx_description
1 polymer ?
#
loop_
_entity_poly.entity_id
_entity_poly.type
_entity_poly.pdbx_seq_one_letter_code
_entity_poly.pdbx_strand_id
1 'polypeptide(L)'
;MLSEPGLQDVQGGPKILRRARGGKKVPLDQQPFNELQNLKEAPMFGWAQKDLNSFLLRLGGVYTGGALVSFPIARVTFPGDDQFAQLVLATNIGALGLVTALTLRLYAGWDYVAQRLDEDVVAYEQSGWYDGSTYAKPPDVQARDQMLSIYEARPVLKRLRVTLAVLASLFVTTIVAYRVLVPTDPYEMYGDAYLKDLPANEWKAKETAEASKAAGAKARPAYCGSRYYKALAGGNGCD
;
A
#
# COMPACT_ATOMS: atom_id res chain seq x y z
N MET A 1 46.25 -44.05 40.93
CA MET A 1 44.92 -44.63 41.17
C MET A 1 44.46 -44.21 42.56
N LEU A 2 43.79 -43.06 42.67
CA LEU A 2 43.05 -42.64 43.85
C LEU A 2 41.83 -41.84 43.38
N SER A 3 40.69 -42.14 44.00
CA SER A 3 39.31 -41.84 43.62
C SER A 3 38.94 -40.36 43.74
N GLU A 4 38.20 -39.79 42.78
CA GLU A 4 37.40 -38.59 43.00
C GLU A 4 35.95 -38.97 43.31
N PRO A 5 35.28 -38.34 44.30
CA PRO A 5 33.90 -38.66 44.65
C PRO A 5 32.92 -37.94 43.71
N GLY A 6 31.91 -38.69 43.25
CA GLY A 6 30.84 -38.19 42.39
C GLY A 6 30.01 -37.11 43.06
N LEU A 7 29.86 -35.98 42.37
CA LEU A 7 28.91 -34.94 42.73
C LEU A 7 27.52 -35.36 42.24
N GLN A 8 26.66 -35.72 43.19
CA GLN A 8 25.27 -36.11 42.96
C GLN A 8 24.45 -34.92 42.43
N ASP A 9 23.63 -35.21 41.43
CA ASP A 9 22.73 -34.28 40.75
C ASP A 9 21.53 -33.96 41.67
N VAL A 10 21.55 -32.79 42.32
CA VAL A 10 20.42 -32.30 43.12
C VAL A 10 19.42 -31.63 42.18
N GLN A 11 18.47 -32.42 41.68
CA GLN A 11 17.28 -31.94 40.98
C GLN A 11 16.36 -31.19 41.95
N GLY A 12 15.95 -29.95 41.62
CA GLY A 12 14.80 -29.32 42.29
C GLY A 12 14.77 -27.80 42.48
N GLY A 13 15.63 -27.01 41.85
CA GLY A 13 15.54 -25.54 41.88
C GLY A 13 14.70 -24.96 40.73
N PRO A 14 13.95 -23.85 40.91
CA PRO A 14 13.26 -23.20 39.80
C PRO A 14 14.28 -22.85 38.71
N LYS A 15 13.98 -23.26 37.47
CA LYS A 15 14.78 -22.92 36.29
C LYS A 15 14.72 -21.41 36.10
N ILE A 16 15.58 -20.67 36.79
CA ILE A 16 15.92 -19.31 36.40
C ILE A 16 16.56 -19.48 35.03
N LEU A 17 15.81 -19.15 33.98
CA LEU A 17 16.31 -19.05 32.62
C LEU A 17 17.63 -18.31 32.71
N ARG A 18 18.71 -19.04 32.43
CA ARG A 18 20.08 -18.56 32.51
C ARG A 18 20.21 -17.47 31.44
N ARG A 19 19.82 -16.24 31.78
CA ARG A 19 19.96 -15.05 30.92
C ARG A 19 21.38 -15.07 30.41
N ALA A 20 21.54 -15.08 29.08
CA ALA A 20 22.81 -15.12 28.39
C ALA A 20 23.70 -13.96 28.88
N ARG A 21 24.49 -14.21 29.92
CA ARG A 21 25.56 -13.34 30.39
C ARG A 21 26.72 -13.58 29.44
N GLY A 22 26.84 -12.75 28.41
CA GLY A 22 28.07 -12.72 27.59
C GLY A 22 27.92 -12.44 26.10
N GLY A 23 26.90 -11.72 25.64
CA GLY A 23 26.91 -11.17 24.28
C GLY A 23 27.77 -9.90 24.21
N LYS A 24 28.59 -9.74 23.17
CA LYS A 24 29.22 -8.44 22.86
C LYS A 24 28.11 -7.38 22.73
N LYS A 25 28.37 -6.16 23.19
CA LYS A 25 27.40 -5.06 23.13
C LYS A 25 27.04 -4.78 21.67
N VAL A 26 25.74 -4.64 21.38
CA VAL A 26 25.22 -4.29 20.05
C VAL A 26 25.88 -2.99 19.56
N PRO A 27 26.35 -2.92 18.31
CA PRO A 27 26.79 -1.67 17.68
C PRO A 27 25.77 -0.56 17.88
N LEU A 28 26.25 0.69 18.07
CA LEU A 28 25.37 1.79 18.45
C LEU A 28 24.25 2.02 17.40
N ASP A 29 24.58 1.99 16.12
CA ASP A 29 23.67 2.13 14.99
C ASP A 29 22.56 1.07 14.94
N GLN A 30 22.81 -0.13 15.43
CA GLN A 30 21.87 -1.26 15.44
C GLN A 30 21.10 -1.39 16.76
N GLN A 31 21.24 -0.43 17.69
CA GLN A 31 20.44 -0.41 18.91
C GLN A 31 19.04 0.13 18.60
N PRO A 32 17.95 -0.51 19.07
CA PRO A 32 16.57 -0.08 18.81
C PRO A 32 16.31 1.39 19.15
N PHE A 33 16.95 1.90 20.19
CA PHE A 33 16.89 3.32 20.55
C PHE A 33 17.45 4.24 19.47
N ASN A 34 18.61 3.91 18.89
CA ASN A 34 19.24 4.73 17.85
C ASN A 34 18.53 4.54 16.51
N GLU A 35 18.03 3.35 16.21
CA GLU A 35 17.14 3.12 15.06
C GLU A 35 15.89 4.02 15.12
N LEU A 36 15.29 4.19 16.30
CA LEU A 36 14.17 5.12 16.50
C LEU A 36 14.58 6.58 16.25
N GLN A 37 15.73 7.04 16.76
CA GLN A 37 16.17 8.41 16.49
C GLN A 37 16.46 8.62 15.00
N ASN A 38 17.15 7.68 14.36
CA ASN A 38 17.40 7.70 12.92
C ASN A 38 16.09 7.74 12.12
N LEU A 39 15.06 7.00 12.53
CA LEU A 39 13.74 7.02 11.90
C LEU A 39 13.06 8.38 12.03
N LYS A 40 13.21 9.05 13.18
CA LYS A 40 12.63 10.38 13.43
C LYS A 40 13.30 11.47 12.59
N GLU A 41 14.61 11.34 12.37
CA GLU A 41 15.40 12.27 11.55
C GLU A 41 15.29 11.97 10.04
N ALA A 42 14.96 10.73 9.67
CA ALA A 42 14.83 10.33 8.29
C ALA A 42 13.75 11.12 7.53
N PRO A 43 13.99 11.43 6.24
CA PRO A 43 13.01 12.14 5.44
C PRO A 43 11.71 11.36 5.36
N MET A 44 10.59 12.07 5.46
CA MET A 44 9.22 11.54 5.46
C MET A 44 8.80 10.79 6.72
N PHE A 45 9.69 9.99 7.32
CA PHE A 45 9.38 9.21 8.53
C PHE A 45 9.08 10.08 9.75
N GLY A 46 9.82 11.17 9.93
CA GLY A 46 9.55 12.17 10.97
C GLY A 46 8.23 12.93 10.82
N TRP A 47 7.53 12.85 9.68
CA TRP A 47 6.26 13.54 9.48
C TRP A 47 5.15 12.97 10.36
N ALA A 48 5.19 11.66 10.62
CA ALA A 48 4.16 10.95 11.37
C ALA A 48 4.12 11.36 12.87
N GLN A 49 5.22 11.92 13.39
CA GLN A 49 5.30 12.48 14.74
C GLN A 49 4.83 13.94 14.86
N LYS A 50 4.68 14.67 13.74
CA LYS A 50 4.23 16.06 13.79
C LYS A 50 2.77 16.17 14.23
N ASP A 51 2.30 17.37 14.54
CA ASP A 51 0.89 17.63 14.81
C ASP A 51 -0.03 17.21 13.65
N LEU A 52 -1.34 17.18 13.90
CA LEU A 52 -2.31 16.71 12.91
C LEU A 52 -2.24 17.50 11.60
N ASN A 53 -2.18 18.83 11.71
CA ASN A 53 -2.23 19.73 10.57
C ASN A 53 -0.96 19.64 9.73
N SER A 54 0.22 19.66 10.36
CA SER A 54 1.50 19.52 9.65
C SER A 54 1.61 18.22 8.87
N PHE A 55 1.12 17.12 9.42
CA PHE A 55 1.10 15.83 8.73
C PHE A 55 0.12 15.83 7.56
N LEU A 56 -1.11 16.32 7.75
CA LEU A 56 -2.12 16.40 6.71
C LEU A 56 -1.69 17.32 5.57
N LEU A 57 -1.05 18.46 5.87
CA LEU A 57 -0.49 19.36 4.86
C LEU A 57 0.58 18.67 4.02
N ARG A 58 1.46 17.87 4.64
CA ARG A 58 2.49 17.11 3.92
C ARG A 58 1.89 16.00 3.05
N LEU A 59 0.91 15.26 3.57
CA LEU A 59 0.17 14.28 2.77
C LEU A 59 -0.61 14.95 1.62
N GLY A 60 -1.20 16.13 1.86
CA GLY A 60 -1.86 16.95 0.84
C GLY A 60 -0.89 17.43 -0.23
N GLY A 61 0.35 17.75 0.14
CA GLY A 61 1.43 18.04 -0.81
C GLY A 61 1.76 16.84 -1.71
N VAL A 62 1.85 15.64 -1.13
CA VAL A 62 2.06 14.39 -1.89
C VAL A 62 0.87 14.08 -2.79
N TYR A 63 -0.35 14.26 -2.30
CA TYR A 63 -1.57 14.12 -3.10
C TYR A 63 -1.56 15.07 -4.29
N THR A 64 -1.24 16.35 -4.07
CA THR A 64 -1.18 17.37 -5.13
C THR A 64 -0.11 17.02 -6.15
N GLY A 65 1.09 16.63 -5.72
CA GLY A 65 2.15 16.15 -6.62
C GLY A 65 1.72 14.93 -7.44
N GLY A 66 1.05 13.97 -6.79
CA GLY A 66 0.50 12.81 -7.47
C GLY A 66 -0.60 13.14 -8.47
N ALA A 67 -1.47 14.10 -8.14
CA ALA A 67 -2.51 14.59 -9.04
C ALA A 67 -1.91 15.30 -10.26
N LEU A 68 -0.85 16.09 -10.08
CA LEU A 68 -0.16 16.76 -11.19
C LEU A 68 0.44 15.76 -12.20
N VAL A 69 0.93 14.62 -11.73
CA VAL A 69 1.43 13.54 -12.59
C VAL A 69 0.28 12.74 -13.22
N SER A 70 -0.78 12.47 -12.45
CA SER A 70 -1.89 11.62 -12.90
C SER A 70 -2.84 12.34 -13.85
N PHE A 71 -2.97 13.65 -13.73
CA PHE A 71 -3.86 14.48 -14.53
C PHE A 71 -3.59 14.42 -16.04
N PRO A 72 -2.35 14.63 -16.56
CA PRO A 72 -2.10 14.55 -18.00
C PRO A 72 -2.36 13.14 -18.55
N ILE A 73 -2.07 12.10 -17.77
CA ILE A 73 -2.36 10.71 -18.14
C ILE A 73 -3.88 10.54 -18.29
N ALA A 74 -4.65 10.99 -17.29
CA ALA A 74 -6.11 10.93 -17.32
C ALA A 74 -6.70 11.79 -18.45
N ARG A 75 -6.10 12.93 -18.81
CA ARG A 75 -6.56 13.81 -19.90
C ARG A 75 -6.37 13.20 -21.28
N VAL A 76 -5.37 12.34 -21.45
CA VAL A 76 -5.20 11.54 -22.67
C VAL A 76 -6.22 10.38 -22.70
N THR A 77 -6.51 9.76 -21.56
CA THR A 77 -7.52 8.69 -21.46
C THR A 77 -8.94 9.20 -21.71
N PHE A 78 -9.28 10.37 -21.17
CA PHE A 78 -10.60 10.99 -21.26
C PHE A 78 -10.49 12.33 -21.98
N PRO A 79 -10.50 12.32 -23.33
CA PRO A 79 -10.25 13.53 -24.09
C PRO A 79 -11.45 14.49 -24.18
N GLY A 80 -12.67 13.98 -23.95
CA GLY A 80 -13.93 14.71 -24.15
C GLY A 80 -14.27 15.64 -22.98
N ASP A 81 -14.89 16.78 -23.28
CA ASP A 81 -15.33 17.75 -22.27
C ASP A 81 -16.53 17.24 -21.44
N ASP A 82 -17.31 16.32 -22.01
CA ASP A 82 -18.39 15.57 -21.35
C ASP A 82 -17.87 14.52 -20.36
N GLN A 83 -16.57 14.21 -20.39
CA GLN A 83 -15.94 13.18 -19.57
C GLN A 83 -15.22 13.73 -18.32
N PHE A 84 -15.58 14.94 -17.87
CA PHE A 84 -14.92 15.61 -16.76
C PHE A 84 -14.95 14.80 -15.46
N ALA A 85 -16.06 14.10 -15.17
CA ALA A 85 -16.18 13.29 -13.97
C ALA A 85 -15.18 12.11 -13.99
N GLN A 86 -15.03 11.44 -15.13
CA GLN A 86 -14.09 10.34 -15.32
C GLN A 86 -12.65 10.82 -15.22
N LEU A 87 -12.34 11.98 -15.80
CA LEU A 87 -11.03 12.64 -15.68
C LEU A 87 -10.65 12.88 -14.21
N VAL A 88 -11.57 13.44 -13.42
CA VAL A 88 -11.34 13.72 -12.00
C VAL A 88 -11.15 12.44 -11.21
N LEU A 89 -12.00 11.43 -11.43
CA LEU A 89 -11.90 10.14 -10.74
C LEU A 89 -10.59 9.42 -11.07
N ALA A 90 -10.19 9.38 -12.34
CA ALA A 90 -8.94 8.76 -12.75
C ALA A 90 -7.71 9.48 -12.15
N THR A 91 -7.73 10.82 -12.16
CA THR A 91 -6.69 11.63 -11.51
C THR A 91 -6.62 11.35 -10.01
N ASN A 92 -7.77 11.27 -9.34
CA ASN A 92 -7.89 10.98 -7.91
C ASN A 92 -7.35 9.58 -7.57
N ILE A 93 -7.62 8.56 -8.39
CA ILE A 93 -7.08 7.20 -8.19
C ILE A 93 -5.54 7.21 -8.18
N GLY A 94 -4.92 7.87 -9.16
CA GLY A 94 -3.46 7.98 -9.22
C GLY A 94 -2.86 8.73 -8.04
N ALA A 95 -3.48 9.86 -7.66
CA ALA A 95 -3.05 10.67 -6.51
C ALA A 95 -3.19 9.92 -5.18
N LEU A 96 -4.33 9.27 -4.94
CA LEU A 96 -4.55 8.44 -3.76
C LEU A 96 -3.57 7.28 -3.70
N GLY A 97 -3.22 6.66 -4.85
CA GLY A 97 -2.28 5.55 -4.92
C GLY A 97 -0.92 5.91 -4.36
N LEU A 98 -0.40 7.08 -4.72
CA LEU A 98 0.88 7.59 -4.23
C LEU A 98 0.84 7.89 -2.73
N VAL A 99 -0.22 8.53 -2.24
CA VAL A 99 -0.38 8.82 -0.80
C VAL A 99 -0.49 7.53 0.02
N THR A 100 -1.24 6.55 -0.47
CA THR A 100 -1.37 5.23 0.18
C THR A 100 -0.04 4.49 0.19
N ALA A 101 0.69 4.45 -0.93
CA ALA A 101 2.01 3.80 -0.99
C ALA A 101 3.00 4.44 -0.01
N LEU A 102 3.03 5.78 0.08
CA LEU A 102 3.84 6.48 1.06
C LEU A 102 3.40 6.14 2.49
N THR A 103 2.11 6.16 2.79
CA THR A 103 1.60 5.89 4.14
C THR A 103 1.90 4.45 4.57
N LEU A 104 1.81 3.48 3.65
CA LEU A 104 2.23 2.09 3.87
C LEU A 104 3.73 1.99 4.16
N ARG A 105 4.57 2.71 3.42
CA ARG A 105 6.02 2.79 3.68
C ARG A 105 6.31 3.34 5.08
N LEU A 106 5.62 4.42 5.47
CA LEU A 106 5.74 5.00 6.81
C LEU A 106 5.33 3.98 7.87
N TYR A 107 4.18 3.32 7.69
CA TYR A 107 3.69 2.29 8.60
C TYR A 107 4.70 1.17 8.79
N ALA A 108 5.22 0.60 7.69
CA ALA A 108 6.19 -0.50 7.76
C ALA A 108 7.48 -0.12 8.51
N GLY A 109 8.03 1.08 8.27
CA GLY A 109 9.23 1.53 8.97
C GLY A 109 9.01 1.77 10.47
N TRP A 110 7.88 2.39 10.83
CA TRP A 110 7.51 2.59 12.23
C TRP A 110 7.18 1.28 12.96
N ASP A 111 6.55 0.33 12.26
CA ASP A 111 6.14 -0.96 12.83
C ASP A 111 7.37 -1.84 13.08
N TYR A 112 8.34 -1.85 12.15
CA TYR A 112 9.62 -2.50 12.32
C TYR A 112 10.35 -2.03 13.59
N VAL A 113 10.56 -0.73 13.75
CA VAL A 113 11.27 -0.18 14.93
C VAL A 113 10.48 -0.43 16.22
N ALA A 114 9.14 -0.33 16.18
CA ALA A 114 8.30 -0.63 17.34
C ALA A 114 8.46 -2.08 17.80
N GLN A 115 8.49 -3.04 16.87
CA GLN A 115 8.72 -4.45 17.18
C GLN A 115 10.11 -4.65 17.83
N ARG A 116 11.16 -4.02 17.30
CA ARG A 116 12.52 -4.10 17.89
C ARG A 116 12.63 -3.53 19.30
N LEU A 117 11.88 -2.46 19.59
CA LEU A 117 11.81 -1.87 20.93
C LEU A 117 11.16 -2.85 21.93
N ASP A 118 10.14 -3.59 21.49
CA ASP A 118 9.39 -4.54 22.31
C ASP A 118 10.07 -5.92 22.47
N GLU A 119 10.90 -6.36 21.52
CA GLU A 119 11.61 -7.66 21.57
C GLU A 119 12.56 -7.77 22.76
N ASP A 120 12.65 -8.90 23.45
CA ASP A 120 13.61 -9.07 24.56
C ASP A 120 15.04 -9.33 24.09
N VAL A 121 15.17 -9.91 22.90
CA VAL A 121 16.42 -10.34 22.29
C VAL A 121 16.49 -9.76 20.89
N VAL A 122 17.57 -9.04 20.60
CA VAL A 122 17.77 -8.29 19.36
C VAL A 122 18.88 -8.99 18.55
N ALA A 123 18.59 -9.36 17.30
CA ALA A 123 19.60 -9.85 16.37
C ALA A 123 20.40 -8.68 15.76
N TYR A 124 21.71 -8.78 15.68
CA TYR A 124 22.57 -7.74 15.13
C TYR A 124 23.74 -8.35 14.37
N GLU A 125 24.25 -7.62 13.39
CA GLU A 125 25.40 -8.03 12.62
C GLU A 125 26.69 -7.52 13.27
N GLN A 126 27.63 -8.41 13.52
CA GLN A 126 28.99 -8.04 13.89
C GLN A 126 29.77 -7.70 12.62
N SER A 127 30.62 -6.66 12.65
CA SER A 127 31.43 -6.28 11.50
C SER A 127 32.23 -7.47 10.94
N GLY A 128 31.98 -7.87 9.68
CA GLY A 128 32.72 -8.94 8.99
C GLY A 128 31.82 -9.86 8.15
N TRP A 129 32.39 -11.01 7.73
CA TRP A 129 31.70 -12.08 6.98
C TRP A 129 31.04 -13.12 7.93
N TYR A 130 30.88 -12.81 9.21
CA TYR A 130 30.28 -13.73 10.18
C TYR A 130 28.78 -13.47 10.34
N ASP A 131 28.08 -14.49 10.80
CA ASP A 131 26.63 -14.53 10.97
C ASP A 131 26.08 -13.50 11.99
N GLY A 132 24.77 -13.31 11.96
CA GLY A 132 24.06 -12.48 12.92
C GLY A 132 24.17 -13.04 14.34
N SER A 133 24.48 -12.19 15.30
CA SER A 133 24.52 -12.51 16.73
C SER A 133 23.28 -11.98 17.44
N THR A 134 22.90 -12.61 18.55
CA THR A 134 21.75 -12.17 19.35
C THR A 134 22.21 -11.52 20.66
N TYR A 135 21.57 -10.41 21.02
CA TYR A 135 21.80 -9.69 22.27
C TYR A 135 20.53 -9.66 23.12
N ALA A 136 20.59 -10.22 24.32
CA ALA A 136 19.50 -10.11 25.30
C ALA A 136 19.58 -8.76 26.02
N LYS A 137 18.52 -7.95 25.95
CA LYS A 137 18.49 -6.63 26.59
C LYS A 137 18.51 -6.77 28.11
N PRO A 138 19.37 -6.02 28.83
CA PRO A 138 19.31 -5.95 30.27
C PRO A 138 18.01 -5.22 30.69
N PRO A 139 17.50 -5.47 31.92
CA PRO A 139 16.15 -5.07 32.31
C PRO A 139 15.95 -3.54 32.32
N ASP A 140 17.00 -2.77 32.55
CA ASP A 140 17.01 -1.30 32.48
C ASP A 140 16.80 -0.78 31.05
N VAL A 141 17.51 -1.36 30.07
CA VAL A 141 17.36 -1.01 28.64
C VAL A 141 15.99 -1.44 28.12
N GLN A 142 15.54 -2.64 28.50
CA GLN A 142 14.23 -3.16 28.13
C GLN A 142 13.11 -2.25 28.64
N ALA A 143 13.17 -1.82 29.91
CA ALA A 143 12.19 -0.90 30.48
C ALA A 143 12.16 0.44 29.72
N ARG A 144 13.33 1.01 29.39
CA ARG A 144 13.42 2.24 28.60
C ARG A 144 12.78 2.06 27.21
N ASP A 145 13.14 1.00 26.50
CA ASP A 145 12.68 0.77 25.13
C ASP A 145 11.15 0.52 25.08
N GLN A 146 10.60 -0.17 26.08
CA GLN A 146 9.14 -0.33 26.23
C GLN A 146 8.43 1.01 26.46
N MET A 147 9.00 1.90 27.26
CA MET A 147 8.43 3.24 27.46
C MET A 147 8.42 4.02 26.14
N LEU A 148 9.50 3.95 25.35
CA LEU A 148 9.56 4.59 24.03
C LEU A 148 8.57 3.98 23.04
N SER A 149 8.40 2.66 23.07
CA SER A 149 7.38 1.97 22.28
C SER A 149 5.98 2.49 22.62
N ILE A 150 5.63 2.56 23.91
CA ILE A 150 4.30 2.97 24.38
C ILE A 150 4.02 4.45 24.12
N TYR A 151 4.99 5.34 24.39
CA TYR A 151 4.75 6.79 24.36
C TYR A 151 5.14 7.45 23.04
N GLU A 152 6.06 6.90 22.25
CA GLU A 152 6.47 7.48 20.96
C GLU A 152 5.97 6.66 19.76
N ALA A 153 6.25 5.36 19.70
CA ALA A 153 6.01 4.58 18.49
C ALA A 153 4.54 4.17 18.29
N ARG A 154 3.89 3.64 19.33
CA ARG A 154 2.49 3.16 19.26
C ARG A 154 1.47 4.25 18.92
N PRO A 155 1.55 5.48 19.44
CA PRO A 155 0.65 6.57 19.03
C PRO A 155 0.77 6.89 17.54
N VAL A 156 2.00 6.89 17.02
CA VAL A 156 2.27 7.10 15.60
C VAL A 156 1.68 5.97 14.76
N LEU A 157 1.89 4.71 15.16
CA LEU A 157 1.31 3.55 14.48
C LEU A 157 -0.21 3.57 14.47
N LYS A 158 -0.85 3.91 15.60
CA LYS A 158 -2.31 4.04 15.69
C LYS A 158 -2.83 5.07 14.69
N ARG A 159 -2.17 6.22 14.61
CA ARG A 159 -2.52 7.27 13.64
C ARG A 159 -2.35 6.82 12.20
N LEU A 160 -1.24 6.13 11.87
CA LEU A 160 -0.99 5.61 10.53
C LEU A 160 -2.04 4.55 10.13
N ARG A 161 -2.47 3.68 11.05
CA ARG A 161 -3.56 2.73 10.81
C ARG A 161 -4.89 3.43 10.50
N VAL A 162 -5.25 4.46 11.27
CA VAL A 162 -6.46 5.26 11.00
C VAL A 162 -6.35 5.96 9.65
N THR A 163 -5.18 6.51 9.34
CA THR A 163 -4.93 7.17 8.04
C THR A 163 -5.09 6.18 6.88
N LEU A 164 -4.53 4.97 7.01
CA LEU A 164 -4.70 3.89 6.01
C LEU A 164 -6.16 3.47 5.87
N ALA A 165 -6.91 3.35 6.97
CA ALA A 165 -8.33 3.01 6.93
C ALA A 165 -9.15 4.10 6.21
N VAL A 166 -8.85 5.38 6.46
CA VAL A 166 -9.48 6.51 5.76
C VAL A 166 -9.13 6.46 4.27
N LEU A 167 -7.85 6.31 3.91
CA LEU A 167 -7.42 6.21 2.51
C LEU A 167 -8.06 5.02 1.79
N ALA A 168 -8.18 3.86 2.46
CA ALA A 168 -8.87 2.70 1.91
C ALA A 168 -10.36 2.99 1.66
N SER A 169 -11.03 3.67 2.59
CA SER A 169 -12.44 4.06 2.42
C SER A 169 -12.64 5.03 1.24
N LEU A 170 -11.71 5.98 1.06
CA LEU A 170 -11.72 6.92 -0.06
C LEU A 170 -11.47 6.18 -1.39
N PHE A 171 -10.57 5.20 -1.40
CA PHE A 171 -10.31 4.35 -2.55
C PHE A 171 -11.55 3.58 -2.97
N VAL A 172 -12.20 2.90 -2.02
CA VAL A 172 -13.43 2.14 -2.28
C VAL A 172 -14.53 3.06 -2.81
N THR A 173 -14.70 4.24 -2.20
CA THR A 173 -15.68 5.23 -2.65
C THR A 173 -15.41 5.68 -4.09
N THR A 174 -14.14 5.91 -4.43
CA THR A 174 -13.74 6.31 -5.78
C THR A 174 -13.99 5.20 -6.80
N ILE A 175 -13.71 3.95 -6.45
CA ILE A 175 -13.99 2.78 -7.30
C ILE A 175 -15.49 2.61 -7.53
N VAL A 176 -16.31 2.74 -6.48
CA VAL A 176 -17.76 2.66 -6.59
C VAL A 176 -18.30 3.80 -7.47
N ALA A 177 -17.83 5.03 -7.26
CA ALA A 177 -18.21 6.17 -8.09
C ALA A 177 -17.83 5.94 -9.56
N TYR A 178 -16.64 5.41 -9.83
CA TYR A 178 -16.20 5.04 -11.18
C TYR A 178 -17.12 3.99 -11.80
N ARG A 179 -17.50 2.94 -11.06
CA ARG A 179 -18.43 1.91 -11.55
C ARG A 179 -19.83 2.42 -11.86
N VAL A 180 -20.29 3.46 -11.17
CA VAL A 180 -21.61 4.08 -11.41
C VAL A 180 -21.57 5.02 -12.62
N LEU A 181 -20.47 5.74 -12.81
CA LEU A 181 -20.36 6.79 -13.83
C LEU A 181 -19.78 6.31 -15.16
N VAL A 182 -19.04 5.20 -15.17
CA VAL A 182 -18.41 4.68 -16.38
C VAL A 182 -19.22 3.51 -16.92
N PRO A 183 -19.72 3.60 -18.17
CA PRO A 183 -20.41 2.50 -18.82
C PRO A 183 -19.54 1.26 -18.90
N THR A 184 -20.18 0.08 -18.86
CA THR A 184 -19.48 -1.21 -19.02
C THR A 184 -18.84 -1.35 -20.40
N ASP A 185 -19.49 -0.77 -21.42
CA ASP A 185 -18.93 -0.70 -22.76
C ASP A 185 -18.08 0.57 -22.91
N PRO A 186 -16.73 0.48 -23.00
CA PRO A 186 -15.87 1.65 -23.13
C PRO A 186 -16.15 2.44 -24.41
N TYR A 187 -16.72 1.80 -25.44
CA TYR A 187 -17.07 2.46 -26.69
C TYR A 187 -18.28 3.39 -26.55
N GLU A 188 -19.02 3.35 -25.45
CA GLU A 188 -20.09 4.32 -25.17
C GLU A 188 -19.55 5.72 -24.89
N MET A 189 -18.30 5.82 -24.43
CA MET A 189 -17.72 7.09 -24.04
C MET A 189 -17.14 7.91 -25.20
N TYR A 190 -16.87 7.33 -26.38
CA TYR A 190 -16.13 8.01 -27.45
C TYR A 190 -17.03 8.65 -28.53
N GLY A 191 -16.69 9.79 -29.12
CA GLY A 191 -17.46 10.36 -30.23
C GLY A 191 -17.48 9.46 -31.48
N ASP A 192 -18.50 9.57 -32.33
CA ASP A 192 -18.63 8.77 -33.56
C ASP A 192 -17.45 8.97 -34.52
N ALA A 193 -16.86 10.16 -34.56
CA ALA A 193 -15.65 10.44 -35.34
C ALA A 193 -14.46 9.59 -34.87
N TYR A 194 -14.21 9.56 -33.55
CA TYR A 194 -13.15 8.74 -32.97
C TYR A 194 -13.40 7.24 -33.18
N LEU A 195 -14.65 6.79 -33.08
CA LEU A 195 -15.01 5.38 -33.30
C LEU A 195 -14.74 4.91 -34.73
N LYS A 196 -14.85 5.80 -35.72
CA LYS A 196 -14.59 5.49 -37.13
C LYS A 196 -13.10 5.39 -37.45
N ASP A 197 -12.26 6.08 -36.70
CA ASP A 197 -10.80 6.05 -36.86
C ASP A 197 -10.15 4.83 -36.18
N LEU A 198 -10.87 4.16 -35.27
CA LEU A 198 -10.36 2.98 -34.56
C LEU A 198 -10.27 1.75 -35.48
N PRO A 199 -9.17 0.98 -35.39
CA PRO A 199 -9.04 -0.27 -36.15
C PRO A 199 -10.09 -1.29 -35.72
N ALA A 200 -10.55 -2.11 -36.67
CA ALA A 200 -11.56 -3.14 -36.44
C ALA A 200 -11.17 -4.06 -35.26
N ASN A 201 -12.07 -4.20 -34.29
CA ASN A 201 -11.85 -5.05 -33.10
C ASN A 201 -12.55 -6.41 -33.22
N GLU A 202 -11.84 -7.42 -33.73
CA GLU A 202 -12.39 -8.77 -33.94
C GLU A 202 -13.01 -9.43 -32.70
N TRP A 203 -12.50 -9.17 -31.49
CA TRP A 203 -13.12 -9.68 -30.26
C TRP A 203 -14.54 -9.14 -30.15
N LYS A 204 -14.70 -7.82 -30.25
CA LYS A 204 -16.01 -7.20 -30.11
C LYS A 204 -16.98 -7.58 -31.23
N ALA A 205 -16.48 -7.88 -32.43
CA ALA A 205 -17.28 -8.47 -33.50
C ALA A 205 -17.83 -9.85 -33.12
N LYS A 206 -17.01 -10.71 -32.51
CA LYS A 206 -17.45 -12.03 -32.04
C LYS A 206 -18.48 -11.93 -30.93
N GLU A 207 -18.23 -11.08 -29.94
CA GLU A 207 -19.15 -10.83 -28.82
C GLU A 207 -20.53 -10.35 -29.31
N THR A 208 -20.57 -9.36 -30.20
CA THR A 208 -21.82 -8.83 -30.76
C THR A 208 -22.54 -9.83 -31.66
N ALA A 209 -21.80 -10.65 -32.41
CA ALA A 209 -22.37 -11.73 -33.21
C ALA A 209 -22.97 -12.84 -32.36
N GLU A 210 -22.30 -13.23 -31.26
CA GLU A 210 -22.80 -14.23 -30.30
C GLU A 210 -24.06 -13.71 -29.58
N ALA A 211 -24.02 -12.47 -29.09
CA ALA A 211 -25.18 -11.83 -28.46
C ALA A 211 -26.39 -11.77 -29.42
N SER A 212 -26.15 -11.47 -30.70
CA SER A 212 -27.21 -11.40 -31.72
C SER A 212 -27.76 -12.78 -32.08
N LYS A 213 -26.90 -13.81 -32.12
CA LYS A 213 -27.34 -15.21 -32.27
C LYS A 213 -28.20 -15.67 -31.09
N ALA A 214 -27.82 -15.27 -29.87
CA ALA A 214 -28.58 -15.59 -28.65
C ALA A 214 -29.97 -14.91 -28.61
N ALA A 215 -30.12 -13.75 -29.25
CA ALA A 215 -31.39 -13.01 -29.30
C ALA A 215 -32.48 -13.62 -30.20
N GLY A 216 -32.15 -14.60 -31.05
CA GLY A 216 -33.13 -15.32 -31.90
C GLY A 216 -33.83 -14.46 -32.97
N ALA A 217 -34.84 -15.02 -33.66
CA ALA A 217 -35.42 -14.57 -34.94
C ALA A 217 -36.08 -13.16 -35.01
N LYS A 218 -35.89 -12.29 -34.01
CA LYS A 218 -36.18 -10.84 -34.08
C LYS A 218 -34.91 -10.00 -34.29
N ALA A 219 -33.80 -10.63 -34.67
CA ALA A 219 -32.46 -10.06 -34.59
C ALA A 219 -32.26 -8.92 -35.61
N ARG A 220 -32.11 -7.71 -35.07
CA ARG A 220 -31.37 -6.62 -35.72
C ARG A 220 -29.98 -7.14 -36.16
N PRO A 221 -29.35 -6.52 -37.18
CA PRO A 221 -28.00 -6.87 -37.59
C PRO A 221 -27.01 -6.90 -36.42
N ALA A 222 -26.03 -7.80 -36.45
CA ALA A 222 -25.12 -8.01 -35.31
C ALA A 222 -24.37 -6.76 -34.86
N TYR A 223 -24.06 -5.86 -35.80
CA TYR A 223 -23.41 -4.59 -35.50
C TYR A 223 -24.26 -3.64 -34.65
N CYS A 224 -25.59 -3.81 -34.62
CA CYS A 224 -26.49 -2.97 -33.84
C CYS A 224 -26.37 -3.19 -32.32
N GLY A 225 -25.80 -4.33 -31.89
CA GLY A 225 -25.62 -4.66 -30.48
C GLY A 225 -24.46 -3.92 -29.79
N SER A 226 -23.64 -3.18 -30.54
CA SER A 226 -22.59 -2.34 -29.94
C SER A 226 -22.59 -0.95 -30.57
N ARG A 227 -22.28 0.06 -29.76
CA ARG A 227 -22.13 1.42 -30.28
C ARG A 227 -20.97 1.55 -31.27
N TYR A 228 -19.86 0.84 -31.02
CA TYR A 228 -18.70 0.80 -31.91
C TYR A 228 -19.06 0.34 -33.32
N TYR A 229 -19.65 -0.86 -33.47
CA TYR A 229 -20.02 -1.38 -34.79
C TYR A 229 -21.20 -0.64 -35.41
N LYS A 230 -22.12 -0.12 -34.60
CA LYS A 230 -23.21 0.75 -35.09
C LYS A 230 -22.65 2.03 -35.72
N ALA A 231 -21.65 2.67 -35.10
CA ALA A 231 -21.00 3.88 -35.63
C ALA A 231 -20.19 3.60 -36.91
N LEU A 232 -19.51 2.45 -36.99
CA LEU A 232 -18.78 2.00 -38.19
C LEU A 232 -19.72 1.68 -39.37
N ALA A 233 -20.86 1.04 -39.11
CA ALA A 233 -21.84 0.67 -40.13
C ALA A 233 -22.76 1.84 -40.57
N GLY A 234 -22.58 3.04 -40.01
CA GLY A 234 -23.41 4.20 -40.31
C GLY A 234 -24.83 4.16 -39.73
N GLY A 235 -25.09 3.25 -38.78
CA GLY A 235 -26.33 3.19 -38.00
C GLY A 235 -27.59 2.70 -38.72
N ASN A 236 -27.54 2.45 -40.04
CA ASN A 236 -28.70 2.02 -40.83
C ASN A 236 -29.24 0.66 -40.37
N GLY A 237 -30.56 0.47 -40.35
CA GLY A 237 -31.19 -0.84 -40.10
C GLY A 237 -31.14 -1.33 -38.64
N CYS A 238 -30.83 -0.45 -37.70
CA CYS A 238 -30.81 -0.73 -36.26
C CYS A 238 -32.05 -0.21 -35.49
N ASP A 239 -33.12 0.19 -36.20
CA ASP A 239 -34.39 0.66 -35.62
C ASP A 239 -35.44 -0.45 -35.52
#